data_AF-A0A954JLJ4-F1
#
_entry.id   AF-A0A954JLJ4-F1
#
_cell.length_a   1.000
_cell.length_b   1.000
_cell.length_c   1.000
_cell.angle_alpha   90.00
_cell.angle_beta   90.00
_cell.angle_gamma   90.00
#
_symmetry.space_group_name_H-M   'P 1'
#
loop_
_entity.id
_entity.type
_entity.pdbx_description
1 polymer ?
#
loop_
_entity_poly.entity_id
_entity_poly.type
_entity_poly.pdbx_seq_one_letter_code
_entity_poly.pdbx_strand_id
1 'polypeptide(L)'
;MMIYLIFASFTLVHLGLLIWSGRCVSSGSRWRLSYLRMLLVGLMLDNAVLALGSVWNGTPFYDPATRLRFFLHGAIFPFLTPDTLSIMRDVNVR
;
A
#
# COMPACT_ATOMS: atom_id res chain seq x y z
N MET A 1 7.12 20.19 -6.40
CA MET A 1 7.31 19.29 -7.55
C MET A 1 8.05 18.00 -7.16
N MET A 2 9.20 18.07 -6.48
CA MET A 2 10.02 16.90 -6.11
C MET A 2 9.27 15.85 -5.26
N ILE A 3 8.41 16.28 -4.33
CA ILE A 3 7.67 15.35 -3.45
C ILE A 3 6.65 14.48 -4.18
N TYR A 4 5.99 15.01 -5.22
CA TYR A 4 5.02 14.26 -6.02
C TYR A 4 5.68 13.13 -6.81
N LEU A 5 6.92 13.36 -7.29
CA LEU A 5 7.72 12.35 -7.99
C LEU A 5 8.10 11.19 -7.06
N ILE A 6 8.40 11.48 -5.79
CA ILE A 6 8.68 10.45 -4.78
C ILE A 6 7.45 9.56 -4.60
N PHE A 7 6.27 10.14 -4.37
CA PHE A 7 5.04 9.36 -4.21
C PHE A 7 4.65 8.60 -5.48
N ALA A 8 4.87 9.19 -6.66
CA ALA A 8 4.68 8.49 -7.93
C ALA A 8 5.62 7.28 -8.05
N SER A 9 6.89 7.43 -7.69
CA SER A 9 7.86 6.33 -7.70
C SER A 9 7.47 5.20 -6.75
N PHE A 10 7.01 5.53 -5.53
CA PHE A 10 6.49 4.53 -4.60
C PHE A 10 5.25 3.84 -5.14
N THR A 11 4.33 4.57 -5.77
CA THR A 11 3.15 3.96 -6.41
C THR A 11 3.55 2.92 -7.44
N LEU A 12 4.54 3.22 -8.29
CA LEU A 12 5.06 2.29 -9.30
C LEU A 12 5.73 1.06 -8.68
N VAL A 13 6.53 1.25 -7.64
CA VAL A 13 7.17 0.14 -6.90
C VAL A 13 6.11 -0.78 -6.29
N HIS A 14 5.10 -0.23 -5.61
CA HIS A 14 4.02 -1.02 -5.02
C HIS A 14 3.20 -1.75 -6.10
N LEU A 15 2.94 -1.13 -7.24
CA LEU A 15 2.28 -1.77 -8.37
C LEU A 15 3.10 -2.96 -8.91
N GLY A 16 4.41 -2.77 -9.10
CA GLY A 16 5.32 -3.84 -9.50
C GLY A 16 5.33 -5.01 -8.52
N LEU A 17 5.38 -4.72 -7.22
CA LEU A 17 5.28 -5.72 -6.16
C LEU A 17 3.93 -6.45 -6.17
N LEU A 18 2.82 -5.74 -6.43
CA LEU A 18 1.50 -6.34 -6.48
C LEU A 18 1.39 -7.33 -7.65
N ILE A 19 1.84 -6.92 -8.84
CA ILE A 19 1.89 -7.76 -10.04
C ILE A 19 2.79 -8.97 -9.80
N TRP A 20 3.99 -8.75 -9.24
CA TRP A 20 4.93 -9.82 -8.92
C TRP A 20 4.34 -10.81 -7.90
N SER A 21 3.68 -10.31 -6.86
CA SER A 21 3.04 -11.15 -5.84
C SER A 21 1.99 -12.07 -6.44
N GLY A 22 1.30 -11.65 -7.51
CA GLY A 22 0.30 -12.45 -8.23
C GLY A 22 0.88 -13.73 -8.84
N ARG A 23 2.19 -13.73 -9.13
CA ARG A 23 2.92 -14.89 -9.66
C ARG A 23 3.42 -15.84 -8.56
N CYS A 24 3.42 -15.41 -7.31
CA CYS A 24 3.80 -16.24 -6.17
C CYS A 24 2.64 -17.17 -5.78
N VAL A 25 2.74 -18.45 -6.14
CA VAL A 25 1.82 -19.50 -5.68
C VAL A 25 2.28 -19.99 -4.31
N SER A 26 1.66 -19.49 -3.23
CA SER A 26 1.94 -19.97 -1.87
C SER A 26 1.05 -21.16 -1.53
N SER A 27 1.66 -22.30 -1.21
CA SER A 27 0.98 -23.54 -0.85
C SER A 27 0.43 -23.57 0.60
N GLY A 28 0.91 -22.68 1.49
CA GLY A 28 0.61 -22.79 2.93
C GLY A 28 -0.25 -21.68 3.54
N SER A 29 -0.28 -20.48 2.96
CA SER A 29 -1.04 -19.37 3.57
C SER A 29 -1.59 -18.36 2.55
N ARG A 30 -2.65 -18.78 1.85
CA ARG A 30 -3.37 -17.90 0.90
C ARG A 30 -3.96 -16.67 1.58
N TRP A 31 -4.37 -16.78 2.85
CA TRP A 31 -4.99 -15.68 3.58
C TRP A 31 -3.99 -14.56 3.90
N ARG A 32 -2.78 -14.88 4.38
CA ARG A 32 -1.73 -13.88 4.68
C ARG A 32 -1.28 -13.16 3.43
N LEU A 33 -1.09 -13.90 2.34
CA LEU A 33 -0.71 -13.30 1.07
C LEU A 33 -1.80 -12.37 0.53
N SER A 34 -3.09 -12.76 0.64
CA SER A 34 -4.20 -11.88 0.28
C SER A 34 -4.29 -10.65 1.17
N TYR A 35 -4.04 -10.81 2.47
CA TYR A 35 -3.99 -9.70 3.43
C TYR A 35 -2.88 -8.70 3.09
N LEU A 36 -1.65 -9.18 2.86
CA LEU A 36 -0.52 -8.37 2.42
C LEU A 36 -0.80 -7.64 1.09
N ARG A 37 -1.48 -8.31 0.15
CA ARG A 37 -1.91 -7.66 -1.10
C ARG A 37 -2.92 -6.55 -0.85
N MET A 38 -3.86 -6.72 0.09
CA MET A 38 -4.79 -5.65 0.48
C MET A 38 -4.04 -4.46 1.11
N LEU A 39 -3.07 -4.72 2.00
CA LEU A 39 -2.23 -3.67 2.58
C LEU A 39 -1.46 -2.91 1.49
N LEU A 40 -0.88 -3.65 0.54
CA LEU A 40 -0.14 -3.09 -0.59
C LEU A 40 -1.02 -2.20 -1.48
N VAL A 41 -2.27 -2.60 -1.74
CA VAL A 41 -3.24 -1.79 -2.48
C VAL A 41 -3.57 -0.50 -1.71
N GLY A 42 -3.75 -0.57 -0.40
CA GLY A 42 -3.99 0.63 0.43
C GLY A 42 -2.83 1.62 0.39
N LEU A 43 -1.58 1.13 0.52
CA LEU A 43 -0.37 1.95 0.39
C LEU A 43 -0.19 2.52 -1.01
N MET A 44 -0.52 1.74 -2.05
CA MET A 44 -0.50 2.21 -3.43
C MET A 44 -1.49 3.35 -3.65
N LEU A 45 -2.72 3.21 -3.12
CA LEU A 45 -3.74 4.25 -3.23
C LEU A 45 -3.33 5.53 -2.49
N ASP A 46 -2.76 5.42 -1.28
CA ASP A 46 -2.27 6.57 -0.51
C ASP A 46 -1.23 7.38 -1.30
N ASN A 47 -0.23 6.68 -1.83
CA ASN A 47 0.82 7.30 -2.65
C ASN A 47 0.27 7.86 -3.96
N ALA A 48 -0.70 7.19 -4.59
CA ALA A 48 -1.31 7.66 -5.84
C ALA A 48 -2.09 8.97 -5.63
N VAL A 49 -2.88 9.08 -4.54
CA VAL A 49 -3.62 10.30 -4.21
C VAL A 49 -2.67 11.45 -3.92
N LEU A 50 -1.56 11.21 -3.20
CA LEU A 50 -0.54 12.22 -2.96
C LEU A 50 0.16 12.65 -4.24
N ALA A 51 0.54 11.70 -5.10
CA ALA A 51 1.20 11.96 -6.38
C ALA A 51 0.31 12.77 -7.33
N LEU A 52 -0.98 12.43 -7.40
CA LEU A 52 -1.97 13.13 -8.21
C LEU A 52 -2.48 14.42 -7.56
N GLY A 53 -2.07 14.72 -6.33
CA GLY A 53 -2.51 15.90 -5.61
C GLY A 53 -2.26 17.20 -6.38
N SER A 54 -1.18 17.31 -7.17
CA SER A 54 -0.96 18.50 -7.99
C SER A 54 -1.94 18.65 -9.16
N VAL A 55 -2.55 17.56 -9.62
CA VAL A 55 -3.46 17.51 -10.77
C VAL A 55 -4.92 17.55 -10.33
N TRP A 56 -5.24 16.85 -9.23
CA TRP A 56 -6.60 16.72 -8.73
C TRP A 56 -7.00 17.82 -7.75
N ASN A 57 -6.07 18.66 -7.28
CA ASN A 57 -6.42 19.76 -6.38
C ASN A 57 -7.51 20.65 -6.99
N GLY A 58 -8.58 20.90 -6.23
CA GLY A 58 -9.75 21.66 -6.70
C GLY A 58 -10.77 20.87 -7.52
N THR A 59 -10.53 19.58 -7.80
CA THR A 59 -11.54 18.69 -8.40
C THR A 59 -12.46 18.11 -7.32
N PRO A 60 -13.74 17.81 -7.64
CA PRO A 60 -14.68 17.21 -6.68
C PRO A 60 -14.27 15.80 -6.21
N PHE A 61 -13.32 15.16 -6.89
CA PHE A 61 -12.81 13.83 -6.54
C PHE A 61 -11.71 13.85 -5.49
N TYR A 62 -11.04 14.99 -5.28
CA TYR A 62 -9.87 15.05 -4.40
C TYR A 62 -10.21 14.89 -2.91
N ASP A 63 -11.28 15.55 -2.46
CA ASP A 63 -11.77 15.44 -1.07
C ASP A 63 -12.18 14.02 -0.68
N PRO A 64 -13.05 13.32 -1.44
CA PRO A 64 -13.41 11.94 -1.09
C PRO A 64 -12.19 11.00 -1.16
N ALA A 65 -11.29 11.18 -2.14
CA ALA A 65 -10.06 10.38 -2.22
C ALA A 65 -9.15 10.61 -1.00
N THR A 66 -9.03 11.86 -0.54
CA THR A 66 -8.24 12.21 0.65
C THR A 66 -8.85 11.65 1.93
N ARG A 67 -10.17 11.67 2.08
CA ARG A 67 -10.86 11.05 3.23
C ARG A 67 -10.68 9.53 3.24
N LEU A 68 -10.85 8.89 2.09
CA LEU A 68 -10.63 7.45 1.93
C LEU A 68 -9.19 7.07 2.29
N ARG A 69 -8.21 7.86 1.83
CA ARG A 69 -6.80 7.73 2.17
C ARG A 69 -6.57 7.74 3.68
N PHE A 70 -7.10 8.73 4.40
CA PHE A 70 -6.97 8.81 5.86
C PHE A 70 -7.58 7.60 6.57
N PHE A 71 -8.75 7.16 6.12
CA PHE A 71 -9.42 5.99 6.69
C PHE A 71 -8.60 4.71 6.50
N LEU A 72 -8.14 4.46 5.27
CA LEU A 72 -7.32 3.28 4.95
C LEU A 72 -5.97 3.32 5.67
N HIS A 73 -5.32 4.48 5.71
CA HIS A 73 -4.03 4.62 6.39
C HIS A 73 -4.18 4.35 7.89
N GLY A 74 -5.20 4.90 8.54
CA GLY A 74 -5.52 4.63 9.95
C GLY A 74 -5.91 3.18 10.22
N ALA A 75 -6.58 2.53 9.28
CA ALA A 75 -6.96 1.12 9.41
C ALA A 75 -5.77 0.17 9.21
N ILE A 76 -4.80 0.50 8.35
CA ILE A 76 -3.68 -0.38 7.99
C ILE A 76 -2.54 -0.31 9.01
N PHE A 77 -2.21 0.89 9.49
CA PHE A 77 -1.07 1.13 10.39
C PHE A 77 -0.98 0.20 11.62
N PRO A 78 -2.06 -0.04 12.40
CA PRO A 78 -1.95 -0.86 13.61
C PRO A 78 -1.61 -2.32 13.32
N PHE A 79 -1.81 -2.80 12.09
CA PHE A 79 -1.57 -4.19 11.73
C PHE A 79 -0.23 -4.42 11.03
N LEU A 80 0.42 -3.38 10.50
CA LEU A 80 1.73 -3.51 9.84
C LEU A 80 2.80 -4.05 10.80
N THR A 81 2.87 -3.51 12.01
CA THR A 81 3.87 -3.93 13.02
C THR A 81 3.72 -5.40 13.42
N PRO A 82 2.55 -5.88 13.89
CA PRO A 82 2.40 -7.28 14.26
C PRO A 82 2.57 -8.24 13.07
N ASP A 83 2.11 -7.87 11.87
CA ASP A 83 2.24 -8.72 10.69
C ASP A 83 3.72 -8.82 10.24
N THR A 84 4.46 -7.72 10.27
CA THR A 84 5.91 -7.70 10.01
C THR A 84 6.66 -8.55 11.03
N LEU A 85 6.36 -8.41 12.32
CA LEU A 85 6.96 -9.23 13.39
C LEU A 85 6.66 -10.72 13.21
N SER A 86 5.44 -11.05 12.78
CA SER A 86 5.06 -12.43 12.50
C SER A 86 5.84 -13.01 11.32
N ILE A 87 6.06 -12.24 10.26
CA ILE A 87 6.87 -12.67 9.11
C ILE A 87 8.33 -12.84 9.51
N MET A 88 8.92 -11.89 10.25
CA MET A 88 10.32 -11.96 10.71
C MET A 88 10.58 -13.24 11.53
N ARG A 89 9.63 -13.62 12.39
CA ARG A 89 9.67 -14.89 13.13
C ARG A 89 9.66 -16.10 12.21
N ASP A 90 8.81 -16.11 11.20
CA ASP A 90 8.69 -17.24 10.26
C ASP A 90 9.93 -17.41 9.38
N VAL A 91 10.59 -16.31 9.00
CA VAL A 91 11.84 -16.35 8.21
C VAL A 91 13.10 -16.43 9.08
N ASN A 92 12.95 -16.63 10.39
CA ASN A 92 14.02 -16.77 11.38
C ASN A 92 15.04 -15.62 11.36
N VAL A 93 14.58 -14.42 10.99
CA VAL A 93 15.37 -13.18 11.07
C VAL A 93 15.29 -12.73 12.53
N ARG A 94 16.40 -12.88 13.25
CA ARG A 94 16.57 -12.47 14.65
C ARG A 94 16.93 -10.99 14.74
#